data_AF-A0AA90GAM8-F1
#
_entry.id   AF-A0AA90GAM8-F1
#
_cell.length_a   1.000
_cell.length_b   1.000
_cell.length_c   1.000
_cell.angle_alpha   90.00
_cell.angle_beta   90.00
_cell.angle_gamma   90.00
#
_symmetry.space_group_name_H-M   'P 1'
#
loop_
_entity.id
_entity.type
_entity.pdbx_description
1 polymer ?
#
loop_
_entity_poly.entity_id
_entity_poly.type
_entity_poly.pdbx_seq_one_letter_code
_entity_poly.pdbx_strand_id
1 'polypeptide(L)'
;MADKKTVSTDEAAASEATDATTVAALAVTQASAQVTFADTVYTSRSLYLAKGEDLREFKVVAKRVSVPADDAEAVAFLTGHPELQRLGG
;
A
#
# COMPACT_ATOMS: atom_id res chain seq x y z
N MET A 1 66.12 -14.01 -8.60
CA MET A 1 66.38 -13.15 -7.43
C MET A 1 65.04 -12.79 -6.82
N ALA A 2 64.93 -13.05 -5.51
CA ALA A 2 64.07 -12.45 -4.50
C ALA A 2 62.56 -12.26 -4.76
N ASP A 3 61.83 -13.13 -4.08
CA ASP A 3 60.48 -13.00 -3.53
C ASP A 3 60.21 -11.65 -2.85
N LYS A 4 58.96 -11.16 -2.96
CA LYS A 4 58.27 -10.52 -1.84
C LYS A 4 56.75 -10.68 -1.94
N LYS A 5 56.18 -10.88 -0.76
CA LYS A 5 54.92 -11.51 -0.38
C LYS A 5 54.01 -10.47 0.26
N THR A 6 52.71 -10.50 -0.05
CA THR A 6 51.57 -9.99 0.78
C THR A 6 50.29 -10.65 0.24
N VAL A 7 49.82 -11.81 0.72
CA VAL A 7 49.00 -12.09 1.93
C VAL A 7 47.72 -11.24 2.04
N SER A 8 46.61 -11.95 1.79
CA SER A 8 45.23 -11.93 2.33
C SER A 8 44.63 -10.68 2.97
N THR A 9 43.44 -10.33 2.49
CA THR A 9 42.27 -10.14 3.36
C THR A 9 41.05 -10.78 2.69
N ASP A 10 40.63 -11.87 3.31
CA ASP A 10 39.28 -12.43 3.29
C ASP A 10 38.35 -11.39 3.94
N GLU A 11 37.32 -10.94 3.23
CA GLU A 11 36.15 -10.35 3.88
C GLU A 11 34.97 -11.28 3.73
N ALA A 12 34.48 -11.63 4.91
CA ALA A 12 33.44 -12.56 5.21
C ALA A 12 32.07 -12.07 4.72
N ALA A 13 31.20 -13.06 4.59
CA ALA A 13 29.78 -12.94 4.35
C ALA A 13 29.08 -11.84 5.16
N ALA A 14 28.20 -11.12 4.49
CA ALA A 14 26.87 -10.87 5.00
C ALA A 14 25.91 -10.77 3.82
N SER A 15 25.14 -11.84 3.62
CA SER A 15 23.86 -11.75 2.93
C SER A 15 22.99 -10.75 3.68
N GLU A 16 22.84 -9.55 3.16
CA GLU A 16 21.86 -8.59 3.66
C GLU A 16 20.49 -9.00 3.11
N ALA A 17 19.94 -10.05 3.72
CA ALA A 17 18.49 -10.18 3.88
C ALA A 17 18.10 -9.21 5.00
N THR A 18 17.92 -7.94 4.66
CA THR A 18 17.20 -6.96 5.49
C THR A 18 15.77 -6.95 4.97
N ASP A 19 15.01 -7.94 5.42
CA ASP A 19 14.08 -7.79 6.52
C ASP A 19 12.90 -6.91 6.08
N ALA A 20 11.85 -7.61 5.66
CA ALA A 20 10.49 -7.12 5.64
C ALA A 20 10.06 -6.80 7.08
N THR A 21 10.66 -5.77 7.68
CA THR A 21 10.13 -5.11 8.88
C THR A 21 9.14 -4.08 8.37
N THR A 22 7.95 -4.61 8.14
CA THR A 22 6.69 -4.04 8.61
C THR A 22 6.90 -2.75 9.39
N VAL A 23 6.98 -1.62 8.68
CA VAL A 23 6.51 -0.35 9.21
C VAL A 23 4.98 -0.45 9.18
N ALA A 24 4.44 -1.32 10.05
CA ALA A 24 3.13 -1.08 10.60
C ALA A 24 3.32 0.21 11.39
N ALA A 25 3.17 1.33 10.68
CA ALA A 25 2.86 2.60 11.26
C ALA A 25 1.58 2.35 12.06
N LEU A 26 1.78 2.00 13.34
CA LEU A 26 0.82 2.20 14.41
C LEU A 26 0.68 3.71 14.56
N ALA A 27 0.13 4.34 13.52
CA ALA A 27 -0.60 5.55 13.67
C ALA A 27 -1.77 5.15 14.56
N VAL A 28 -1.67 5.48 15.85
CA VAL A 28 -2.84 5.75 16.66
C VAL A 28 -3.45 7.03 16.08
N THR A 29 -3.97 6.92 14.86
CA THR A 29 -4.92 7.84 14.31
C THR A 29 -6.17 7.62 15.14
N GLN A 30 -6.57 8.66 15.85
CA GLN A 30 -7.97 8.89 16.22
C GLN A 30 -8.83 8.23 15.13
N ALA A 31 -9.56 7.16 15.48
CA ALA A 31 -10.23 6.31 14.52
C ALA A 31 -11.19 7.17 13.70
N SER A 32 -10.70 7.69 12.57
CA SER A 32 -11.48 8.48 11.66
C SER A 32 -12.53 7.54 11.13
N ALA A 33 -13.78 8.01 11.10
CA ALA A 33 -14.86 7.22 10.56
C ALA A 33 -14.45 6.76 9.16
N GLN A 34 -14.61 5.47 8.85
CA GLN A 34 -14.30 4.93 7.54
C GLN A 34 -15.60 4.70 6.78
N VAL A 35 -15.57 4.96 5.48
CA VAL A 35 -16.62 4.54 4.56
C VAL A 35 -16.13 3.32 3.82
N THR A 36 -16.93 2.26 3.84
CA THR A 36 -16.64 1.03 3.09
C THR A 36 -17.60 0.93 1.91
N PHE A 37 -17.08 0.53 0.76
CA PHE A 37 -17.86 0.18 -0.42
C PHE A 37 -17.71 -1.30 -0.72
N ALA A 38 -18.81 -1.95 -1.11
CA ALA A 38 -18.83 -3.29 -1.65
C ALA A 38 -18.74 -3.26 -3.17
N ASP A 39 -17.84 -4.06 -3.72
CA ASP A 39 -17.72 -4.31 -5.14
C ASP A 39 -18.62 -5.49 -5.54
N THR A 40 -19.55 -5.24 -6.43
CA THR A 40 -20.54 -6.23 -6.86
C THR A 40 -20.02 -7.14 -7.97
N VAL A 41 -18.95 -6.73 -8.67
CA VAL A 41 -18.44 -7.40 -9.87
C VAL A 41 -17.16 -8.17 -9.58
N TYR A 42 -16.19 -7.56 -8.90
CA TYR A 42 -14.84 -8.10 -8.74
C TYR A 42 -14.52 -8.44 -7.28
N THR A 43 -13.93 -9.61 -7.06
CA THR A 43 -13.42 -9.99 -5.73
C THR A 43 -12.21 -9.15 -5.31
N SER A 44 -11.35 -8.79 -6.26
CA SER A 44 -10.21 -7.88 -6.02
C SER A 44 -9.87 -7.10 -7.30
N ARG A 45 -9.54 -5.81 -7.17
CA ARG A 45 -9.01 -4.95 -8.25
C ARG A 45 -8.39 -3.67 -7.71
N SER A 46 -7.65 -2.97 -8.56
CA SER A 46 -7.12 -1.64 -8.28
C SER A 46 -7.90 -0.58 -9.06
N LEU A 47 -8.33 0.47 -8.37
CA LEU A 47 -8.95 1.66 -8.96
C LEU A 47 -7.98 2.83 -8.84
N TYR A 48 -7.88 3.65 -9.88
CA TYR A 48 -6.93 4.74 -9.91
C TYR A 48 -7.65 6.07 -10.15
N LEU A 49 -7.44 7.01 -9.23
CA LEU A 49 -7.88 8.38 -9.35
C LEU A 49 -6.69 9.26 -9.72
N ALA A 50 -6.78 9.95 -10.85
CA ALA A 50 -5.78 10.94 -11.24
C ALA A 50 -5.94 12.22 -10.42
N LYS A 51 -4.85 12.67 -9.80
CA LYS A 51 -4.73 13.95 -9.09
C LYS A 51 -3.59 14.75 -9.73
N GLY A 52 -3.89 15.46 -10.81
CA GLY A 52 -2.84 16.14 -11.59
C GLY A 52 -1.89 15.14 -12.23
N GLU A 53 -0.60 15.21 -11.90
CA GLU A 53 0.42 14.26 -12.39
C GLU A 53 0.51 12.98 -11.55
N ASP A 54 -0.16 12.93 -10.39
CA ASP A 54 -0.16 11.78 -9.51
C ASP A 54 -1.34 10.82 -9.78
N LEU A 55 -1.12 9.55 -9.48
CA LEU A 55 -2.15 8.51 -9.47
C LEU A 55 -2.32 7.95 -8.06
N ARG A 56 -3.54 8.07 -7.53
CA ARG A 56 -3.90 7.45 -6.26
C ARG A 56 -4.60 6.12 -6.50
N GLU A 57 -4.02 5.06 -5.96
CA GLU A 57 -4.60 3.71 -6.00
C GLU A 57 -5.57 3.49 -4.82
N PHE A 58 -6.72 2.87 -5.11
CA PHE A 58 -7.64 2.28 -4.15
C PHE A 58 -7.78 0.79 -4.43
N LYS A 59 -7.36 -0.05 -3.49
CA LYS A 59 -7.45 -1.50 -3.63
C LYS A 59 -8.80 -2.01 -3.11
N VAL A 60 -9.51 -2.69 -3.99
CA VAL A 60 -10.61 -3.59 -3.63
C VAL A 60 -10.00 -4.94 -3.26
N VAL A 61 -10.27 -5.40 -2.05
CA VAL A 61 -9.86 -6.72 -1.54
C VAL A 61 -11.08 -7.39 -0.93
N ALA A 62 -11.30 -8.66 -1.27
CA ALA A 62 -12.46 -9.42 -0.81
C ALA A 62 -13.79 -8.67 -1.01
N LYS A 63 -13.95 -8.08 -2.21
CA LYS A 63 -15.09 -7.24 -2.62
C LYS A 63 -15.27 -5.96 -1.81
N ARG A 64 -14.24 -5.49 -1.10
CA ARG A 64 -14.36 -4.30 -0.25
C ARG A 64 -13.23 -3.32 -0.48
N VAL A 65 -13.56 -2.04 -0.44
CA VAL A 65 -12.61 -0.94 -0.37
C VAL A 65 -13.08 0.02 0.72
N SER A 66 -12.15 0.43 1.58
CA SER A 66 -12.43 1.33 2.69
C SER A 66 -11.55 2.56 2.59
N VAL A 67 -12.16 3.73 2.79
CA VAL A 67 -11.47 5.03 2.77
C VAL A 67 -11.91 5.87 3.97
N PRO A 68 -11.09 6.82 4.43
CA PRO A 68 -11.54 7.77 5.45
C PRO A 68 -12.79 8.53 5.00
N ALA A 69 -13.76 8.71 5.90
CA ALA A 69 -15.01 9.43 5.60
C ALA A 69 -14.78 10.91 5.33
N ASP A 70 -13.73 11.49 5.93
CA ASP A 70 -13.33 12.88 5.74
C ASP A 70 -12.63 13.11 4.38
N ASP A 71 -12.28 12.04 3.67
CA ASP A 71 -11.68 12.10 2.34
C ASP A 71 -12.77 12.24 1.28
N ALA A 72 -13.30 13.46 1.16
CA ALA A 72 -14.40 13.77 0.25
C ALA A 72 -14.10 13.40 -1.20
N GLU A 73 -12.85 13.49 -1.64
CA GLU A 73 -12.45 13.16 -3.00
C GLU A 73 -12.48 11.64 -3.23
N ALA A 74 -11.95 10.85 -2.29
CA ALA A 74 -12.04 9.39 -2.36
C ALA A 74 -13.50 8.91 -2.32
N VAL A 75 -14.32 9.49 -1.43
CA VAL A 75 -15.74 9.14 -1.32
C VAL A 75 -16.50 9.49 -2.60
N ALA A 76 -16.27 10.68 -3.17
CA ALA A 76 -16.90 11.10 -4.42
C ALA A 76 -16.49 10.19 -5.60
N PHE A 77 -15.19 9.88 -5.70
CA PHE A 77 -14.67 8.97 -6.72
C PHE A 77 -15.33 7.60 -6.63
N LEU A 78 -15.30 6.95 -5.47
CA LEU A 78 -15.86 5.60 -5.29
C LEU A 78 -17.39 5.58 -5.44
N THR A 79 -18.09 6.66 -5.08
CA THR A 79 -19.55 6.78 -5.29
C THR A 79 -19.90 6.91 -6.78
N GLY A 80 -18.98 7.41 -7.61
CA GLY A 80 -19.17 7.51 -9.06
C GLY A 80 -19.11 6.16 -9.80
N HIS A 81 -18.67 5.09 -9.15
CA HIS A 81 -18.57 3.76 -9.75
C HIS A 81 -19.90 2.99 -9.60
N PRO A 82 -20.59 2.63 -10.69
CA PRO A 82 -21.88 1.94 -10.61
C PRO A 82 -21.77 0.54 -10.00
N GLU A 83 -20.61 -0.11 -10.11
CA GLU A 83 -20.36 -1.42 -9.50
C GLU A 83 -20.05 -1.36 -7.99
N LEU A 84 -19.82 -0.18 -7.42
CA LEU A 84 -19.53 0.01 -6.00
C LEU A 84 -20.76 0.47 -5.23
N GLN A 85 -21.11 -0.27 -4.18
CA GLN A 85 -22.22 0.04 -3.29
C GLN A 85 -21.69 0.44 -1.92
N ARG A 86 -21.99 1.66 -1.47
CA ARG A 86 -21.62 2.10 -0.13
C ARG A 86 -22.30 1.21 0.90
N LEU A 87 -21.51 0.57 1.76
CA LEU A 87 -21.99 -0.12 2.94
C LEU A 87 -22.17 0.92 4.04
N GLY A 88 -23.40 1.04 4.56
CA GLY A 88 -23.70 1.96 5.65
C GLY A 88 -22.79 1.74 6.86
N GLY A 89 -22.33 2.83 7.46
CA GLY A 89 -21.62 2.85 8.74
C GLY A 89 -22.61 2.94 9.90
#